data_AF-A0A934MEW2-F1
#
_entry.id   AF-A0A934MEW2-F1
#
_cell.length_a   1.000
_cell.length_b   1.000
_cell.length_c   1.000
_cell.angle_alpha   90.00
_cell.angle_beta   90.00
_cell.angle_gamma   90.00
#
_symmetry.space_group_name_H-M   'P 1'
#
loop_
_entity.id
_entity.type
_entity.pdbx_description
1 polymer ?
#
loop_
_entity_poly.entity_id
_entity_poly.type
_entity_poly.pdbx_seq_one_letter_code
_entity_poly.pdbx_strand_id
1 'polypeptide(L)'
;MSDIKNLSGFVWSIAETLRGRFKQSEYGKVILPFVVLRRLDCLLQDSKQDVLDAAKSIPENADQATRDMILYGAVGNNIKVYNLSRFTFDSLRGQEPGQLHRNLIDYITKFSPTVQEMFLERFLFKDQLKRLNDKGVLWSVFEILRDRSASAVHFQFGDGVSVRRTHQAVFRDIK
;
A
#
# COMPACT_ATOMS: atom_id res chain seq x y z
N MET A 1 -17.94 -7.69 -16.81
CA MET A 1 -17.16 -8.92 -17.14
C MET A 1 -15.79 -8.60 -17.78
N SER A 2 -15.10 -7.54 -17.33
CA SER A 2 -13.85 -7.05 -17.96
C SER A 2 -12.72 -6.76 -16.97
N ASP A 3 -12.94 -6.90 -15.66
CA ASP A 3 -11.97 -6.45 -14.65
C ASP A 3 -10.84 -7.45 -14.38
N ILE A 4 -11.10 -8.76 -14.51
CA ILE A 4 -10.11 -9.82 -14.23
C ILE A 4 -8.96 -9.82 -15.26
N LYS A 5 -9.25 -9.52 -16.54
CA LYS A 5 -8.20 -9.43 -17.59
C LYS A 5 -7.23 -8.26 -17.37
N ASN A 6 -7.67 -7.22 -16.65
CA ASN A 6 -6.84 -6.04 -16.37
C ASN A 6 -5.92 -6.25 -15.16
N LEU A 7 -6.35 -7.03 -14.15
CA LEU A 7 -5.54 -7.34 -12.98
C LEU A 7 -4.38 -8.29 -13.34
N SER A 8 -4.64 -9.33 -14.13
CA SER A 8 -3.61 -10.26 -14.58
C SER A 8 -2.54 -9.56 -15.44
N GLY A 9 -2.96 -8.68 -16.36
CA GLY A 9 -2.04 -7.87 -17.15
C GLY A 9 -1.19 -6.92 -16.30
N PHE A 10 -1.76 -6.34 -15.25
CA PHE A 10 -1.04 -5.48 -14.30
C PHE A 10 0.02 -6.25 -13.49
N VAL A 11 -0.36 -7.39 -12.90
CA VAL A 11 0.58 -8.26 -12.16
C VAL A 11 1.69 -8.74 -13.08
N TRP A 12 1.36 -9.04 -14.35
CA TRP A 12 2.33 -9.38 -15.37
C TRP A 12 3.33 -8.24 -15.64
N SER A 13 2.87 -7.01 -15.86
CA SER A 13 3.77 -5.86 -16.09
C SER A 13 4.75 -5.63 -14.93
N ILE A 14 4.30 -5.81 -13.68
CA ILE A 14 5.22 -5.76 -12.54
C ILE A 14 6.16 -6.96 -12.55
N ALA A 15 5.65 -8.17 -12.84
CA ALA A 15 6.48 -9.38 -12.93
C ALA A 15 7.59 -9.25 -14.00
N GLU A 16 7.30 -8.60 -15.14
CA GLU A 16 8.30 -8.28 -16.17
C GLU A 16 9.37 -7.34 -15.64
N THR A 17 8.96 -6.30 -14.89
CA THR A 17 9.87 -5.33 -14.28
C THR A 17 10.77 -5.99 -13.21
N LEU A 18 10.22 -6.94 -12.47
CA LEU A 18 10.94 -7.68 -11.43
C LEU A 18 11.77 -8.85 -11.99
N ARG A 19 11.52 -9.27 -13.24
CA ARG A 19 12.20 -10.41 -13.86
C ARG A 19 13.70 -10.18 -13.93
N GLY A 20 14.45 -11.21 -13.55
CA GLY A 20 15.92 -11.16 -13.47
C GLY A 20 16.46 -10.39 -12.26
N ARG A 21 15.62 -9.62 -11.55
CA ARG A 21 16.01 -8.91 -10.34
C ARG A 21 15.47 -9.57 -9.07
N PHE A 22 14.32 -10.23 -9.10
CA PHE A 22 13.72 -10.93 -7.95
C PHE A 22 13.30 -12.36 -8.34
N LYS A 23 13.17 -13.25 -7.35
CA LYS A 23 12.60 -14.58 -7.58
C LYS A 23 11.08 -14.48 -7.73
N GLN A 24 10.48 -15.34 -8.57
CA GLN A 24 9.02 -15.36 -8.76
C GLN A 24 8.24 -15.52 -7.44
N SER A 25 8.78 -16.31 -6.50
CA SER A 25 8.20 -16.49 -5.16
C SER A 25 8.19 -15.21 -4.30
N GLU A 26 8.97 -14.20 -4.68
CA GLU A 26 9.03 -12.91 -4.00
C GLU A 26 8.08 -11.88 -4.60
N TYR A 27 7.58 -12.08 -5.83
CA TYR A 27 6.76 -11.08 -6.51
C TYR A 27 5.51 -10.72 -5.70
N GLY A 28 4.83 -11.73 -5.14
CA GLY A 28 3.67 -11.49 -4.28
C GLY A 28 4.03 -10.65 -3.04
N LYS A 29 5.19 -10.88 -2.43
CA LYS A 29 5.67 -10.12 -1.26
C LYS A 29 6.01 -8.67 -1.61
N VAL A 30 6.45 -8.44 -2.83
CA VAL A 30 6.76 -7.09 -3.34
C VAL A 30 5.48 -6.35 -3.73
N ILE A 31 4.55 -6.99 -4.44
CA ILE A 31 3.36 -6.35 -5.00
C ILE A 31 2.30 -6.07 -3.94
N LEU A 32 2.08 -7.01 -3.02
CA LEU A 32 0.97 -6.96 -2.06
C LEU A 32 0.97 -5.68 -1.19
N PRO A 33 2.09 -5.22 -0.61
CA PRO A 33 2.10 -4.01 0.21
C PRO A 33 1.70 -2.77 -0.60
N PHE A 34 2.14 -2.65 -1.85
CA PHE A 34 1.74 -1.51 -2.69
C PHE A 34 0.25 -1.50 -3.02
N VAL A 35 -0.34 -2.67 -3.27
CA VAL A 35 -1.78 -2.80 -3.53
C VAL A 35 -2.58 -2.37 -2.30
N VAL A 36 -2.19 -2.85 -1.12
CA VAL A 36 -2.81 -2.46 0.15
C VAL A 36 -2.64 -0.95 0.38
N LEU A 37 -1.45 -0.41 0.13
CA LEU A 37 -1.17 1.02 0.26
C LEU A 37 -2.09 1.86 -0.63
N ARG A 38 -2.26 1.47 -1.90
CA ARG A 38 -3.16 2.19 -2.81
C ARG A 38 -4.62 2.11 -2.35
N ARG A 39 -5.07 0.97 -1.84
CA ARG A 39 -6.44 0.82 -1.32
C ARG A 39 -6.68 1.70 -0.11
N LEU A 40 -5.71 1.79 0.81
CA LEU A 40 -5.78 2.66 1.98
C LEU A 40 -5.75 4.14 1.60
N ASP A 41 -4.92 4.51 0.63
CA ASP A 41 -4.88 5.89 0.11
C ASP A 41 -6.23 6.30 -0.50
N CYS A 42 -6.84 5.46 -1.33
CA CYS A 42 -8.19 5.72 -1.86
C CYS A 42 -9.25 5.79 -0.74
N LEU A 43 -9.14 4.94 0.29
CA LEU A 43 -10.07 4.95 1.43
C LEU A 43 -10.04 6.26 2.22
N LEU A 44 -8.85 6.87 2.33
CA LEU A 44 -8.63 8.10 3.09
C LEU A 44 -8.70 9.37 2.22
N GLN A 45 -8.90 9.23 0.91
CA GLN A 45 -8.79 10.35 -0.02
C GLN A 45 -9.77 11.47 0.32
N ASP A 46 -11.02 11.10 0.60
CA ASP A 46 -12.10 12.06 0.86
C ASP A 46 -11.98 12.69 2.26
N SER A 47 -11.44 11.95 3.25
CA SER A 47 -11.28 12.41 4.63
C SER A 47 -9.90 12.99 4.94
N LYS A 48 -9.02 13.10 3.94
CA LYS A 48 -7.61 13.48 4.11
C LYS A 48 -7.49 14.84 4.81
N GLN A 49 -8.23 15.84 4.33
CA GLN A 49 -8.14 17.20 4.83
C GLN A 49 -8.68 17.31 6.26
N ASP A 50 -9.83 16.67 6.53
CA ASP A 50 -10.44 16.64 7.86
C ASP A 50 -9.50 16.02 8.90
N VAL A 51 -8.83 14.93 8.54
CA VAL A 51 -7.82 14.29 9.41
C VAL A 51 -6.64 15.22 9.70
N LEU A 52 -6.13 15.94 8.69
CA LEU A 52 -5.02 16.87 8.87
C LEU A 52 -5.40 18.08 9.72
N ASP A 53 -6.64 18.56 9.60
CA ASP A 53 -7.12 19.69 10.40
C ASP A 53 -7.45 19.26 11.83
N ALA A 54 -8.06 18.09 12.01
CA ALA A 54 -8.24 17.48 13.32
C ALA A 54 -6.90 17.27 14.03
N ALA A 55 -5.86 16.82 13.32
CA ALA A 55 -4.52 16.64 13.86
C ALA A 55 -3.91 17.93 14.44
N LYS A 56 -4.25 19.10 13.89
CA LYS A 56 -3.80 20.41 14.40
C LYS A 56 -4.52 20.82 15.68
N SER A 57 -5.76 20.38 15.87
CA SER A 57 -6.55 20.67 17.08
C SER A 57 -6.19 19.81 18.28
N ILE A 58 -5.40 18.75 18.08
CA ILE A 58 -4.99 17.84 19.16
C ILE A 58 -3.97 18.55 20.07
N PRO A 59 -4.22 18.62 21.39
CA PRO A 59 -3.24 19.13 22.34
C PRO A 59 -1.93 18.34 22.31
N GLU A 60 -0.78 19.01 22.43
CA GLU A 60 0.53 18.34 22.39
C GLU A 60 0.67 17.25 23.46
N ASN A 61 0.06 17.46 24.63
CA ASN A 61 0.07 16.54 25.76
C ASN A 61 -1.02 15.44 25.71
N ALA A 62 -1.83 15.38 24.63
CA ALA A 62 -2.82 14.32 24.48
C ALA A 62 -2.14 12.95 24.34
N ASP A 63 -2.67 11.96 25.04
CA ASP A 63 -2.21 10.57 24.93
C ASP A 63 -2.61 9.95 23.58
N GLN A 64 -2.04 8.78 23.27
CA GLN A 64 -2.28 8.12 22.00
C GLN A 64 -3.76 7.71 21.82
N ALA A 65 -4.46 7.32 22.89
CA ALA A 65 -5.85 6.90 22.82
C ALA A 65 -6.77 8.07 22.44
N THR A 66 -6.56 9.25 23.03
CA THR A 66 -7.29 10.48 22.70
C THR A 66 -7.01 10.91 21.27
N ARG A 67 -5.73 10.87 20.86
CA ARG A 67 -5.30 11.17 19.48
C ARG A 67 -6.03 10.28 18.48
N ASP A 68 -5.99 8.97 18.71
CA ASP A 68 -6.64 7.98 17.86
C ASP A 68 -8.15 8.19 17.80
N MET A 69 -8.80 8.47 18.93
CA MET A 69 -10.24 8.75 18.97
C MET A 69 -10.63 9.94 18.08
N ILE A 70 -9.89 11.05 18.18
CA ILE A 70 -10.13 12.26 17.39
C ILE A 70 -9.90 12.00 15.90
N LEU A 71 -8.76 11.36 15.56
CA LEU A 71 -8.39 11.11 14.16
C LEU A 71 -9.32 10.10 13.50
N TYR A 72 -9.71 9.02 14.18
CA TYR A 72 -10.73 8.09 13.66
C TYR A 72 -12.10 8.75 13.52
N GLY A 73 -12.45 9.68 14.42
CA GLY A 73 -13.65 10.50 14.30
C GLY A 73 -13.65 11.36 13.03
N ALA A 74 -12.51 11.98 12.72
CA ALA A 74 -12.35 12.80 11.52
C ALA A 74 -12.41 12.00 10.20
N VAL A 75 -12.03 10.72 10.23
CA VAL A 75 -12.18 9.83 9.06
C VAL A 75 -13.66 9.47 8.83
N GLY A 76 -14.40 9.24 9.93
CA GLY A 76 -15.81 8.84 9.88
C GLY A 76 -16.03 7.39 9.44
N ASN A 77 -17.30 7.04 9.17
CA ASN A 77 -17.72 5.74 8.62
C ASN A 77 -17.23 4.49 9.38
N ASN A 78 -16.94 4.61 10.69
CA ASN A 78 -16.33 3.57 11.53
C ASN A 78 -14.98 3.03 11.02
N ILE A 79 -14.28 3.79 10.17
CA ILE A 79 -12.96 3.41 9.66
C ILE A 79 -11.91 3.72 10.74
N LYS A 80 -11.20 2.68 11.19
CA LYS A 80 -10.11 2.80 12.19
C LYS A 80 -8.74 2.89 11.54
N VAL A 81 -8.63 3.77 10.55
CA VAL A 81 -7.38 4.05 9.84
C VAL A 81 -7.30 5.54 9.58
N TYR A 82 -6.14 6.15 9.81
CA TYR A 82 -5.83 7.53 9.42
C TYR A 82 -4.42 7.59 8.83
N ASN A 83 -4.10 8.70 8.15
CA ASN A 83 -2.75 9.01 7.69
C ASN A 83 -2.46 10.51 7.88
N LEU A 84 -1.37 10.82 8.58
CA LEU A 84 -0.94 12.18 8.90
C LEU A 84 0.12 12.73 7.94
N SER A 85 0.48 11.99 6.88
CA SER A 85 1.43 12.48 5.89
C SER A 85 0.75 13.51 5.00
N ARG A 86 1.49 14.56 4.64
CA ARG A 86 1.06 15.51 3.59
C ARG A 86 0.98 14.85 2.21
N PHE A 87 1.63 13.70 2.04
CA PHE A 87 1.65 13.00 0.76
C PHE A 87 0.34 12.24 0.54
N THR A 88 -0.17 12.29 -0.69
CA THR A 88 -1.10 11.31 -1.27
C THR A 88 -0.35 10.42 -2.26
N PHE A 89 -0.92 9.28 -2.66
CA PHE A 89 -0.33 8.44 -3.70
C PHE A 89 -0.10 9.22 -5.00
N ASP A 90 -1.01 10.13 -5.35
CA ASP A 90 -0.85 10.99 -6.53
C ASP A 90 0.26 12.03 -6.35
N SER A 91 0.41 12.62 -5.17
CA SER A 91 1.54 13.54 -4.91
C SER A 91 2.90 12.83 -4.94
N LEU A 92 2.97 11.57 -4.47
CA LEU A 92 4.16 10.73 -4.53
C LEU A 92 4.53 10.36 -5.97
N ARG A 93 3.54 10.37 -6.87
CA ARG A 93 3.74 10.16 -8.30
C ARG A 93 4.18 11.43 -9.02
N GLY A 94 3.72 12.60 -8.58
CA GLY A 94 4.09 13.89 -9.17
C GLY A 94 5.49 14.40 -8.79
N GLN A 95 6.22 13.67 -7.95
CA GLN A 95 7.53 14.09 -7.46
C GLN A 95 8.68 13.53 -8.31
N GLU A 96 9.89 14.01 -8.01
CA GLU A 96 11.13 13.50 -8.58
C GLU A 96 11.36 12.01 -8.24
N PRO A 97 11.64 11.12 -9.23
CA PRO A 97 11.78 9.69 -9.02
C PRO A 97 12.77 9.27 -7.94
N GLY A 98 13.91 9.98 -7.84
CA GLY A 98 14.95 9.71 -6.85
C GLY A 98 14.53 9.93 -5.40
N GLN A 99 13.41 10.63 -5.17
CA GLN A 99 12.87 10.90 -3.83
C GLN A 99 11.85 9.86 -3.37
N LEU A 100 11.41 8.97 -4.26
CA LEU A 100 10.30 8.05 -3.99
C LEU A 100 10.56 7.14 -2.80
N HIS A 101 11.77 6.61 -2.66
CA HIS A 101 12.13 5.73 -1.54
C HIS A 101 11.93 6.42 -0.18
N ARG A 102 12.50 7.62 0.00
CA ARG A 102 12.40 8.36 1.27
C ARG A 102 10.96 8.82 1.55
N ASN A 103 10.24 9.25 0.51
CA ASN A 103 8.90 9.79 0.69
C ASN A 103 7.86 8.68 0.93
N LEU A 104 8.06 7.47 0.37
CA LEU A 104 7.25 6.30 0.73
C LEU A 104 7.48 5.86 2.17
N ILE A 105 8.72 5.90 2.67
CA ILE A 105 9.01 5.59 4.09
C ILE A 105 8.32 6.60 5.01
N ASP A 106 8.41 7.90 4.72
CA ASP A 106 7.67 8.92 5.46
C ASP A 106 6.16 8.64 5.41
N TYR A 107 5.61 8.39 4.21
CA TYR A 107 4.19 8.14 4.02
C TYR A 107 3.66 6.96 4.85
N ILE A 108 4.38 5.82 4.87
CA ILE A 108 3.95 4.63 5.64
C ILE A 108 4.08 4.81 7.16
N THR A 109 5.06 5.59 7.62
CA THR A 109 5.29 5.83 9.06
C THR A 109 4.29 6.82 9.67
N LYS A 110 3.46 7.46 8.85
CA LYS A 110 2.43 8.42 9.28
C LYS A 110 1.02 7.82 9.29
N PHE A 111 0.86 6.54 8.99
CA PHE A 111 -0.42 5.86 9.19
C PHE A 111 -0.71 5.61 10.68
N SER A 112 -1.96 5.22 10.99
CA SER A 112 -2.32 4.75 12.33
C SER A 112 -1.43 3.59 12.79
N PRO A 113 -1.20 3.42 14.12
CA PRO A 113 -0.24 2.45 14.64
C PRO A 113 -0.41 1.03 14.09
N THR A 114 -1.64 0.55 13.97
CA THR A 114 -1.95 -0.78 13.43
C THR A 114 -1.51 -0.94 11.98
N VAL A 115 -1.75 0.07 11.15
CA VAL A 115 -1.37 0.04 9.73
C VAL A 115 0.14 0.20 9.58
N GLN A 116 0.75 1.07 10.39
CA GLN A 116 2.21 1.21 10.45
C GLN A 116 2.88 -0.13 10.81
N GLU A 117 2.42 -0.80 11.87
CA GLU A 117 2.92 -2.13 12.29
C GLU A 117 2.77 -3.15 11.15
N MET A 118 1.62 -3.18 10.48
CA MET A 118 1.39 -4.07 9.34
C MET A 118 2.43 -3.85 8.23
N PHE A 119 2.69 -2.59 7.85
CA PHE A 119 3.67 -2.31 6.79
C PHE A 119 5.11 -2.59 7.21
N LEU A 120 5.49 -2.22 8.43
CA LEU A 120 6.87 -2.31 8.90
C LEU A 120 7.23 -3.74 9.32
N GLU A 121 6.37 -4.39 10.11
CA GLU A 121 6.68 -5.68 10.75
C GLU A 121 6.16 -6.87 9.95
N ARG A 122 4.96 -6.78 9.35
CA ARG A 122 4.36 -7.92 8.63
C ARG A 122 4.82 -7.98 7.18
N PHE A 123 4.82 -6.85 6.51
CA PHE A 123 5.24 -6.76 5.11
C PHE A 123 6.73 -6.50 4.91
N LEU A 124 7.46 -6.11 5.98
CA LEU A 124 8.87 -5.70 5.90
C LEU A 124 9.08 -4.67 4.78
N PHE A 125 8.14 -3.73 4.66
CA PHE A 125 8.00 -2.94 3.44
C PHE A 125 9.19 -1.99 3.26
N LYS A 126 9.79 -1.49 4.34
CA LYS A 126 11.02 -0.71 4.30
C LYS A 126 12.16 -1.47 3.61
N ASP A 127 12.33 -2.75 3.90
CA ASP A 127 13.36 -3.58 3.27
C ASP A 127 13.03 -3.85 1.80
N GLN A 128 11.75 -4.08 1.48
CA GLN A 128 11.34 -4.24 0.08
C GLN A 128 11.60 -2.95 -0.73
N LEU A 129 11.25 -1.79 -0.18
CA LEU A 129 11.52 -0.48 -0.80
C LEU A 129 13.02 -0.29 -1.04
N LYS A 130 13.85 -0.60 -0.04
CA LYS A 130 15.31 -0.53 -0.18
C LYS A 130 15.80 -1.44 -1.32
N ARG A 131 15.38 -2.71 -1.34
CA ARG A 131 15.78 -3.66 -2.38
C ARG A 131 15.36 -3.21 -3.79
N LEU A 132 14.15 -2.67 -3.93
CA LEU A 132 13.65 -2.15 -5.19
C LEU A 132 14.42 -0.91 -5.64
N ASN A 133 14.77 -0.04 -4.70
CA ASN A 133 15.54 1.18 -4.95
C ASN A 133 16.99 0.85 -5.36
N ASP A 134 17.67 -0.03 -4.62
CA ASP A 134 19.04 -0.48 -4.91
C ASP A 134 19.13 -1.17 -6.27
N LYS A 135 18.05 -1.86 -6.67
CA LYS A 135 17.94 -2.51 -7.98
C LYS A 135 17.41 -1.59 -9.08
N GLY A 136 17.14 -0.30 -8.81
CA GLY A 136 16.67 0.67 -9.80
C GLY A 136 15.32 0.33 -10.45
N VAL A 137 14.42 -0.36 -9.75
CA VAL A 137 13.05 -0.69 -10.23
C VAL A 137 11.94 -0.03 -9.43
N LEU A 138 12.25 0.62 -8.31
CA LEU A 138 11.22 1.15 -7.40
C LEU A 138 10.23 2.06 -8.12
N TRP A 139 10.74 3.01 -8.90
CA TRP A 139 9.88 3.92 -9.66
C TRP A 139 9.01 3.19 -10.67
N SER A 140 9.59 2.31 -11.48
CA SER A 140 8.84 1.55 -12.49
C SER A 140 7.72 0.71 -11.86
N VAL A 141 7.99 0.05 -10.73
CA VAL A 141 6.97 -0.71 -9.99
C VAL A 141 5.88 0.23 -9.48
N PHE A 142 6.26 1.37 -8.88
CA PHE A 142 5.33 2.35 -8.34
C PHE A 142 4.42 2.98 -9.41
N GLU A 143 4.97 3.30 -10.57
CA GLU A 143 4.23 3.91 -11.69
C GLU A 143 3.18 2.95 -12.26
N ILE A 144 3.47 1.65 -12.33
CA ILE A 144 2.52 0.65 -12.85
C ILE A 144 1.25 0.56 -12.01
N LEU A 145 1.29 0.95 -10.72
CA LEU A 145 0.13 0.97 -9.80
C LEU A 145 -0.89 2.10 -10.08
N ARG A 146 -0.76 2.79 -11.23
CA ARG A 146 -1.45 4.03 -11.59
C ARG A 146 -2.95 4.05 -11.34
N ASP A 147 -3.70 2.98 -11.69
CA ASP A 147 -5.13 3.22 -11.96
C ASP A 147 -6.12 2.03 -11.88
N ARG A 148 -5.71 0.77 -11.64
CA ARG A 148 -6.60 -0.37 -11.97
C ARG A 148 -6.90 -1.37 -10.85
N SER A 149 -6.49 -1.11 -9.62
CA SER A 149 -6.56 -2.12 -8.54
C SER A 149 -7.54 -1.81 -7.41
N ALA A 150 -8.16 -0.63 -7.39
CA ALA A 150 -9.02 -0.26 -6.25
C ALA A 150 -10.29 -1.13 -6.14
N SER A 151 -10.75 -1.80 -7.21
CA SER A 151 -12.04 -2.52 -7.20
C SER A 151 -11.94 -4.06 -7.27
N ALA A 152 -10.77 -4.65 -7.55
CA ALA A 152 -10.70 -6.06 -7.99
C ALA A 152 -9.96 -7.03 -7.05
N VAL A 153 -9.30 -6.55 -5.99
CA VAL A 153 -8.64 -7.45 -5.04
C VAL A 153 -9.61 -7.79 -3.92
N HIS A 154 -10.42 -8.83 -4.14
CA HIS A 154 -11.20 -9.46 -3.09
C HIS A 154 -10.20 -10.15 -2.14
N PHE A 155 -9.85 -9.44 -1.06
CA PHE A 155 -8.96 -9.89 0.00
C PHE A 155 -9.72 -10.94 0.82
N GLN A 156 -9.67 -12.22 0.43
CA GLN A 156 -10.12 -13.30 1.30
C GLN A 156 -9.06 -13.51 2.39
N PHE A 157 -9.29 -12.94 3.57
CA PHE A 157 -8.65 -13.38 4.80
C PHE A 157 -9.74 -13.63 5.84
N GLY A 158 -9.85 -14.89 6.27
CA GLY A 158 -10.73 -15.31 7.36
C GLY A 158 -11.68 -16.43 6.96
N ASP A 159 -11.19 -17.68 6.94
CA ASP A 159 -11.66 -18.74 7.84
C ASP A 159 -10.87 -20.01 7.56
N GLY A 160 -10.38 -20.64 8.62
CA GLY A 160 -9.39 -21.71 8.55
C GLY A 160 -9.84 -22.91 7.71
N VAL A 161 -9.43 -22.97 6.45
CA VAL A 161 -9.43 -24.19 5.65
C VAL A 161 -8.22 -24.19 4.71
N SER A 162 -7.29 -25.11 4.99
CA SER A 162 -6.34 -25.75 4.07
C SER A 162 -5.64 -24.88 3.01
N VAL A 163 -4.34 -24.65 3.23
CA VAL A 163 -3.36 -24.16 2.24
C VAL A 163 -3.21 -25.17 1.09
N ARG A 164 -4.19 -25.27 0.20
CA ARG A 164 -4.05 -25.93 -1.10
C ARG A 164 -4.96 -25.23 -2.12
N ARG A 165 -4.31 -24.67 -3.16
CA ARG A 165 -4.88 -24.20 -4.44
C ARG A 165 -5.48 -22.78 -4.47
N THR A 166 -4.62 -21.77 -4.43
CA THR A 166 -4.87 -20.53 -5.20
C THR A 166 -3.60 -19.83 -5.71
N HIS A 167 -2.41 -20.35 -5.35
CA HIS A 167 -1.13 -19.86 -5.88
C HIS A 167 -0.82 -20.30 -7.33
N GLN A 168 -1.72 -21.05 -7.98
CA GLN A 168 -1.40 -21.77 -9.22
C GLN A 168 -2.16 -21.27 -10.47
N ALA A 169 -3.01 -20.25 -10.39
CA ALA A 169 -3.77 -19.80 -11.57
C ALA A 169 -3.09 -18.66 -12.33
N VAL A 170 -2.38 -17.75 -11.65
CA VAL A 170 -1.77 -16.57 -12.31
C VAL A 170 -0.33 -16.82 -12.80
N PHE A 171 0.35 -17.83 -12.25
CA PHE A 171 1.77 -18.11 -12.53
C PHE A 171 2.03 -19.37 -13.38
N ARG A 172 0.99 -20.10 -13.80
CA ARG A 172 1.14 -21.39 -14.51
C ARG A 172 1.24 -21.26 -16.02
N ASP A 173 0.88 -20.11 -16.58
CA ASP A 173 0.97 -19.82 -18.02
C ASP A 173 2.32 -19.20 -18.43
N ILE A 174 3.32 -19.24 -17.54
CA ILE A 174 4.72 -18.94 -17.88
C ILE A 174 5.41 -20.25 -18.27
N LYS A 175 5.12 -20.74 -19.46
CA LYS A 175 5.89 -21.81 -20.10
C LYS A 175 6.16 -21.47 -21.55
#